data_AF-A0A0J7J0A2-F1
#
_entry.id   AF-A0A0J7J0A2-F1
#
_cell.length_a   1.000
_cell.length_b   1.000
_cell.length_c   1.000
_cell.angle_alpha   90.00
_cell.angle_beta   90.00
_cell.angle_gamma   90.00
#
_symmetry.space_group_name_H-M   'P 1'
#
loop_
_entity.id
_entity.type
_entity.pdbx_description
1 polymer ?
#
loop_
_entity_poly.entity_id
_entity_poly.type
_entity_poly.pdbx_seq_one_letter_code
_entity_poly.pdbx_strand_id
1 'polypeptide(L)'
;MSNLDKHLISAESSKVLANHYEQSNYAEINSKRPAGQPDSKEYTYELDVLKEYILLIEAEMEKRGVKNKGIRVSMGKYPEDYVSPNFDPRYRGYQTIFFSPVDLDRPSADSAIPDEIGRDSFGADATGEIPNMNYGHICPPLCN
;
A
#
# COMPACT_ATOMS: atom_id res chain seq x y z
N MET A 1 5.72 -28.47 0.21
CA MET A 1 5.15 -27.18 -0.21
C MET A 1 6.07 -26.10 0.33
N SER A 2 6.55 -25.23 -0.56
CA SER A 2 7.35 -24.07 -0.18
C SER A 2 6.54 -23.13 0.71
N ASN A 3 7.19 -22.18 1.40
CA ASN A 3 6.44 -21.15 2.11
C ASN A 3 5.59 -20.32 1.14
N LEU A 4 6.12 -20.04 -0.07
CA LEU A 4 5.40 -19.33 -1.13
C LEU A 4 4.10 -20.05 -1.53
N ASP A 5 4.13 -21.38 -1.68
CA ASP A 5 2.96 -22.17 -2.12
C ASP A 5 1.76 -21.98 -1.18
N LYS A 6 1.99 -21.69 0.11
CA LYS A 6 0.92 -21.46 1.10
C LYS A 6 0.23 -20.10 0.95
N HIS A 7 0.87 -19.16 0.25
CA HIS A 7 0.40 -17.79 0.07
C HIS A 7 -0.15 -17.51 -1.34
N LEU A 8 0.02 -18.43 -2.28
CA LEU A 8 -0.53 -18.30 -3.63
C LEU A 8 -2.02 -18.70 -3.66
N ILE A 9 -2.82 -17.92 -4.37
CA ILE A 9 -4.23 -18.23 -4.68
C ILE A 9 -4.38 -18.62 -6.15
N SER A 10 -5.41 -19.40 -6.49
CA SER A 10 -5.67 -19.76 -7.89
C SER A 10 -6.28 -18.60 -8.67
N ALA A 11 -6.20 -18.67 -10.00
CA ALA A 11 -6.83 -17.70 -10.89
C ALA A 11 -8.35 -17.63 -10.68
N GLU A 12 -9.00 -18.75 -10.38
CA GLU A 12 -10.42 -18.82 -10.06
C GLU A 12 -10.74 -18.08 -8.76
N SER A 13 -9.95 -18.31 -7.70
CA SER A 13 -10.11 -17.60 -6.43
C SER A 13 -9.93 -16.09 -6.62
N SER A 14 -8.92 -15.65 -7.37
CA SER A 14 -8.72 -14.23 -7.69
C SER A 14 -9.93 -13.61 -8.38
N LYS A 15 -10.53 -14.30 -9.36
CA LYS A 15 -11.73 -13.83 -10.06
C LYS A 15 -12.93 -13.68 -9.13
N VAL A 16 -13.16 -14.66 -8.24
CA VAL A 16 -14.26 -14.61 -7.25
C VAL A 16 -14.09 -13.40 -6.34
N LEU A 17 -12.88 -13.18 -5.81
CA LEU A 17 -12.60 -12.06 -4.91
C LEU A 17 -12.76 -10.70 -5.62
N ALA A 18 -12.23 -10.57 -6.84
CA ALA A 18 -12.34 -9.34 -7.63
C ALA A 18 -13.80 -9.00 -7.97
N ASN A 19 -14.57 -9.99 -8.45
CA ASN A 19 -15.99 -9.79 -8.77
C ASN A 19 -16.81 -9.38 -7.55
N HIS A 20 -16.56 -10.00 -6.40
CA HIS A 20 -17.27 -9.64 -5.18
C HIS A 20 -16.94 -8.21 -4.75
N TYR A 21 -15.67 -7.80 -4.78
CA TYR A 21 -15.27 -6.42 -4.49
C TYR A 21 -15.91 -5.41 -5.44
N GLU A 22 -15.97 -5.74 -6.73
CA GLU A 22 -16.58 -4.90 -7.77
C GLU A 22 -18.08 -4.67 -7.51
N GLN A 23 -18.79 -5.72 -7.12
CA GLN A 23 -20.24 -5.68 -6.84
C GLN A 23 -20.59 -5.07 -5.48
N SER A 24 -19.64 -4.99 -4.54
CA SER A 24 -19.85 -4.45 -3.20
C SER A 24 -19.12 -3.12 -2.97
N ASN A 25 -17.87 -3.17 -2.53
CA ASN A 25 -17.11 -2.03 -2.04
C ASN A 25 -16.87 -1.01 -3.14
N TYR A 26 -16.50 -1.49 -4.33
CA TYR A 26 -16.27 -0.61 -5.46
C TYR A 26 -17.56 0.10 -5.88
N ALA A 27 -18.69 -0.60 -5.96
CA ALA A 27 -19.98 -0.01 -6.28
C ALA A 27 -20.38 1.07 -5.26
N GLU A 28 -20.22 0.80 -3.95
CA GLU A 28 -20.55 1.77 -2.90
C GLU A 28 -19.65 3.02 -2.96
N ILE A 29 -18.32 2.84 -3.09
CA ILE A 29 -17.37 3.96 -3.23
C ILE A 29 -17.75 4.84 -4.41
N ASN A 30 -18.10 4.23 -5.54
CA ASN A 30 -18.40 4.95 -6.78
C ASN A 30 -19.81 5.54 -6.85
N SER A 31 -20.74 5.11 -6.00
CA SER A 31 -22.10 5.68 -5.93
C SER A 31 -22.12 7.19 -5.64
N LYS A 32 -21.06 7.71 -5.02
CA LYS A 32 -20.90 9.12 -4.64
C LYS A 32 -19.88 9.87 -5.51
N ARG A 33 -19.29 9.22 -6.51
CA ARG A 33 -18.28 9.83 -7.39
C ARG A 33 -18.92 10.38 -8.67
N PRO A 34 -18.34 11.43 -9.28
CA PRO A 34 -18.82 11.94 -10.56
C PRO A 34 -18.83 10.86 -11.65
N ALA A 35 -19.84 10.92 -12.52
CA ALA A 35 -19.89 10.04 -13.68
C ALA A 35 -18.62 10.22 -14.55
N GLY A 36 -18.01 9.11 -14.96
CA GLY A 36 -16.76 9.11 -15.71
C GLY A 36 -15.49 9.28 -14.87
N GLN A 37 -15.60 9.40 -13.55
CA GLN A 37 -14.46 9.47 -12.62
C GLN A 37 -14.56 8.41 -11.52
N PRO A 38 -14.83 7.13 -11.83
CA PRO A 38 -14.87 6.12 -10.80
C PRO A 38 -13.47 5.93 -10.20
N ASP A 39 -13.40 5.56 -8.95
CA ASP A 39 -12.16 5.35 -8.23
C ASP A 39 -11.36 4.16 -8.79
N SER A 40 -10.14 4.02 -8.30
CA SER A 40 -9.23 2.92 -8.62
C SER A 40 -9.75 1.61 -8.06
N LYS A 41 -9.59 0.48 -8.75
CA LYS A 41 -9.78 -0.87 -8.17
C LYS A 41 -8.51 -1.69 -8.11
N GLU A 42 -7.52 -1.31 -8.90
CA GLU A 42 -6.26 -1.98 -9.09
C GLU A 42 -5.12 -0.96 -9.10
N TYR A 43 -3.96 -1.39 -8.65
CA TYR A 43 -2.73 -0.62 -8.60
C TYR A 43 -1.61 -1.46 -9.19
N THR A 44 -0.91 -0.92 -10.18
CA THR A 44 0.18 -1.63 -10.85
C THR A 44 1.52 -1.00 -10.48
N TYR A 45 2.48 -1.81 -10.10
CA TYR A 45 3.85 -1.37 -9.84
C TYR A 45 4.79 -1.97 -10.87
N GLU A 46 5.76 -1.18 -11.30
CA GLU A 46 6.88 -1.70 -12.06
C GLU A 46 7.63 -2.74 -11.22
N LEU A 47 7.79 -3.94 -11.77
CA LEU A 47 8.38 -5.05 -11.03
C LEU A 47 9.81 -4.74 -10.58
N ASP A 48 10.59 -4.05 -11.40
CA ASP A 48 11.98 -3.73 -11.08
C ASP A 48 12.08 -2.66 -9.99
N VAL A 49 11.21 -1.64 -10.00
CA VAL A 49 11.11 -0.65 -8.92
C VAL A 49 10.69 -1.31 -7.60
N LEU A 50 9.72 -2.23 -7.63
CA LEU A 50 9.31 -2.98 -6.44
C LEU A 50 10.45 -3.85 -5.89
N LYS A 51 11.26 -4.47 -6.75
CA LYS A 51 12.46 -5.22 -6.31
C LYS A 51 13.50 -4.31 -5.67
N GLU A 52 13.79 -3.15 -6.27
CA GLU A 52 14.72 -2.17 -5.70
C GLU A 52 14.27 -1.71 -4.31
N TYR A 53 12.96 -1.50 -4.14
CA TYR A 53 12.41 -1.15 -2.83
C TYR A 53 12.52 -2.29 -1.81
N ILE A 54 12.29 -3.54 -2.21
CA ILE A 54 12.50 -4.71 -1.34
C ILE A 54 13.97 -4.80 -0.90
N LEU A 55 14.92 -4.61 -1.83
CA LEU A 55 16.36 -4.61 -1.52
C LEU A 55 16.75 -3.49 -0.56
N LEU A 56 16.17 -2.30 -0.71
CA LEU A 56 16.35 -1.19 0.23
C LEU A 56 15.89 -1.58 1.64
N ILE A 57 14.69 -2.16 1.76
CA ILE A 57 14.14 -2.61 3.05
C ILE A 57 15.07 -3.66 3.67
N GLU A 58 15.47 -4.68 2.90
CA GLU A 58 16.35 -5.74 3.37
C GLU A 58 17.67 -5.19 3.91
N ALA A 59 18.34 -4.33 3.13
CA ALA A 59 19.63 -3.76 3.50
C ALA A 59 19.54 -2.88 4.75
N GLU A 60 18.55 -1.99 4.84
CA GLU A 60 18.42 -1.08 5.99
C GLU A 60 17.97 -1.82 7.26
N MET A 61 17.09 -2.81 7.15
CA MET A 61 16.66 -3.61 8.30
C MET A 61 17.75 -4.56 8.80
N GLU A 62 18.58 -5.11 7.91
CA GLU A 62 19.72 -5.93 8.29
C GLU A 62 20.77 -5.13 9.08
N LYS A 63 21.07 -3.89 8.68
CA LYS A 63 21.94 -2.98 9.45
C LYS A 63 21.45 -2.76 10.89
N ARG A 64 20.13 -2.83 11.11
CA ARG A 64 19.49 -2.68 12.43
C ARG A 64 19.34 -4.01 13.20
N GLY A 65 19.77 -5.13 12.62
CA GLY A 65 19.64 -6.44 13.24
C GLY A 65 18.23 -7.04 13.21
N VAL A 66 17.33 -6.51 12.38
CA VAL A 66 15.97 -7.04 12.21
C VAL A 66 16.01 -8.30 11.35
N LYS A 67 15.52 -9.39 11.93
CA LYS A 67 15.45 -10.73 11.34
C LYS A 67 14.15 -10.92 10.60
N ASN A 68 13.01 -10.66 11.26
CA ASN A 68 11.69 -10.81 10.65
C ASN A 68 11.25 -9.47 10.03
N LYS A 69 11.31 -9.40 8.71
CA LYS A 69 10.99 -8.21 7.92
C LYS A 69 9.63 -8.38 7.25
N GLY A 70 8.86 -7.31 7.15
CA GLY A 70 7.57 -7.30 6.48
C GLY A 70 7.37 -6.04 5.64
N ILE A 71 6.36 -6.10 4.79
CA ILE A 71 5.83 -4.94 4.06
C ILE A 71 4.35 -4.81 4.41
N ARG A 72 3.94 -3.62 4.85
CA ARG A 72 2.54 -3.25 5.04
C ARG A 72 2.05 -2.52 3.80
N VAL A 73 0.86 -2.89 3.35
CA VAL A 73 0.11 -2.13 2.34
C VAL A 73 -0.90 -1.26 3.08
N SER A 74 -0.81 0.06 2.93
CA SER A 74 -1.74 1.01 3.54
C SER A 74 -2.59 1.65 2.46
N MET A 75 -3.88 1.84 2.75
CA MET A 75 -4.77 2.62 1.90
C MET A 75 -4.65 4.11 2.25
N GLY A 76 -4.74 4.96 1.24
CA GLY A 76 -4.78 6.40 1.37
C GLY A 76 -5.70 7.04 0.35
N LYS A 77 -5.87 8.35 0.43
CA LYS A 77 -6.58 9.17 -0.55
C LYS A 77 -5.75 10.41 -0.80
N TYR A 78 -5.56 10.80 -2.06
CA TYR A 78 -4.91 12.06 -2.37
C TYR A 78 -5.83 13.24 -2.05
N PRO A 79 -5.41 14.17 -1.17
CA PRO A 79 -6.14 15.41 -0.97
C PRO A 79 -6.29 16.23 -2.25
N GLU A 80 -7.31 17.09 -2.30
CA GLU A 80 -7.52 18.01 -3.44
C GLU A 80 -6.39 19.04 -3.57
N ASP A 81 -5.73 19.36 -2.47
CA ASP A 81 -4.59 20.28 -2.39
C ASP A 81 -3.24 19.54 -2.35
N TYR A 82 -3.20 18.25 -2.65
CA TYR A 82 -1.96 17.48 -2.63
C TYR A 82 -0.95 18.00 -3.66
N VAL A 83 0.28 18.22 -3.20
CA VAL A 83 1.43 18.66 -4.00
C VAL A 83 2.65 17.85 -3.57
N SER A 84 3.27 17.18 -4.54
CA SER A 84 4.53 16.46 -4.38
C SER A 84 5.28 16.49 -5.73
N PRO A 85 6.63 16.55 -5.75
CA PRO A 85 7.41 16.67 -6.99
C PRO A 85 7.06 15.64 -8.06
N ASN A 86 6.70 14.43 -7.64
CA ASN A 86 6.41 13.32 -8.54
C ASN A 86 4.90 13.04 -8.68
N PHE A 87 4.01 13.84 -8.08
CA PHE A 87 2.57 13.57 -8.12
C PHE A 87 1.92 14.07 -9.42
N ASP A 88 1.12 13.21 -10.06
CA ASP A 88 0.24 13.63 -11.16
C ASP A 88 -1.04 14.26 -10.58
N PRO A 89 -1.30 15.56 -10.83
CA PRO A 89 -2.47 16.26 -10.30
C PRO A 89 -3.81 15.64 -10.68
N ARG A 90 -3.88 14.81 -11.72
CA ARG A 90 -5.09 14.11 -12.16
C ARG A 90 -5.57 13.06 -11.15
N TYR A 91 -4.72 12.62 -10.23
CA TYR A 91 -5.05 11.64 -9.20
C TYR A 91 -5.61 12.24 -7.91
N ARG A 92 -5.86 13.55 -7.85
CA ARG A 92 -6.54 14.18 -6.72
C ARG A 92 -7.91 13.57 -6.47
N GLY A 93 -8.23 13.34 -5.21
CA GLY A 93 -9.49 12.75 -4.79
C GLY A 93 -9.61 11.25 -5.05
N TYR A 94 -8.63 10.59 -5.69
CA TYR A 94 -8.58 9.13 -5.85
C TYR A 94 -7.97 8.43 -4.64
N GLN A 95 -8.41 7.19 -4.38
CA GLN A 95 -7.71 6.31 -3.46
C GLN A 95 -6.38 5.83 -4.04
N THR A 96 -5.46 5.54 -3.15
CA THR A 96 -4.13 5.01 -3.42
C THR A 96 -3.77 3.92 -2.42
N ILE A 97 -2.78 3.11 -2.75
CA ILE A 97 -2.05 2.32 -1.77
C ILE A 97 -0.58 2.76 -1.73
N PHE A 98 0.08 2.49 -0.62
CA PHE A 98 1.52 2.65 -0.48
C PHE A 98 2.09 1.58 0.43
N PHE A 99 3.37 1.27 0.22
CA PHE A 99 4.08 0.24 0.94
C PHE A 99 4.97 0.85 2.02
N SER A 100 4.88 0.31 3.24
CA SER A 100 5.75 0.66 4.36
C SER A 100 6.53 -0.58 4.84
N PRO A 101 7.80 -0.44 5.23
CA PRO A 101 8.51 -1.52 5.89
C PRO A 101 7.93 -1.78 7.29
N VAL A 102 8.02 -3.03 7.75
CA VAL A 102 7.59 -3.47 9.08
C VAL A 102 8.67 -4.32 9.73
N ASP A 103 9.09 -3.91 10.93
CA ASP A 103 9.88 -4.75 11.83
C ASP A 103 8.91 -5.71 12.56
N LEU A 104 8.92 -6.98 12.17
CA LEU A 104 8.07 -8.02 12.76
C LEU A 104 8.71 -8.67 13.99
N ASP A 105 9.96 -8.32 14.34
CA ASP A 105 10.57 -8.76 15.60
C ASP A 105 10.07 -7.92 16.78
N ARG A 106 9.60 -6.70 16.52
CA ARG A 106 8.96 -5.86 17.54
C ARG A 106 7.52 -6.31 17.79
N PRO A 107 7.11 -6.54 19.05
CA PRO A 107 5.71 -6.77 19.36
C PRO A 107 4.88 -5.55 18.92
N SER A 108 3.76 -5.81 18.25
CA SER A 108 2.84 -4.79 17.77
C SER A 108 2.22 -4.05 18.97
N ALA A 109 2.79 -2.90 19.33
CA ALA A 109 2.35 -1.99 20.39
C ALA A 109 2.29 -2.60 21.80
N ASP A 110 3.31 -2.32 22.62
CA ASP A 110 3.15 -2.23 24.06
C ASP A 110 2.02 -1.23 24.38
N SER A 111 1.04 -1.67 25.16
CA SER A 111 -0.05 -0.87 25.75
C SER A 111 0.42 0.25 26.70
N ALA A 112 1.72 0.57 26.71
CA ALA A 112 2.39 1.40 27.70
C ALA A 112 2.99 2.69 27.12
N ILE A 113 2.85 2.96 25.82
CA ILE A 113 3.27 4.25 25.23
C ILE A 113 2.06 5.19 25.18
N PRO A 114 2.06 6.32 25.92
CA PRO A 114 1.00 7.32 25.87
C PRO A 114 0.79 7.82 24.44
N ASP A 115 -0.47 7.96 24.05
CA ASP A 115 -0.98 8.25 22.70
C ASP A 115 -0.49 9.55 22.03
N GLU A 116 0.41 10.31 22.65
CA GLU A 116 0.77 11.67 22.22
C GLU A 116 2.09 11.79 21.43
N ILE A 117 2.95 10.77 21.33
CA ILE A 117 4.27 10.90 20.64
C ILE A 117 4.57 9.77 19.62
N GLY A 118 3.63 8.90 19.23
CA GLY A 118 4.02 7.67 18.50
C GLY A 118 3.06 7.02 17.51
N ARG A 119 2.06 7.72 16.99
CA ARG A 119 1.16 7.15 15.96
C ARG A 119 1.34 7.77 14.58
N ASP A 120 2.55 7.64 14.06
CA ASP A 120 2.75 7.72 12.61
C ASP A 120 2.44 6.32 12.03
N SER A 121 1.21 5.84 12.23
CA SER A 121 0.72 4.54 11.73
C SER A 121 0.77 4.43 10.19
N PHE A 122 1.13 5.53 9.52
CA PHE A 122 1.10 5.70 8.08
C PHE A 122 2.44 6.04 7.43
N GLY A 123 3.57 6.03 8.14
CA GLY A 123 4.84 6.21 7.44
C GLY A 123 6.04 6.52 8.26
N ALA A 124 6.64 5.48 8.80
CA ALA A 124 8.00 5.05 8.50
C ALA A 124 8.24 3.77 9.32
N ASP A 125 9.42 3.16 9.23
CA ASP A 125 9.98 2.56 10.44
C ASP A 125 9.75 3.56 11.60
N ALA A 126 9.56 3.11 12.85
CA ALA A 126 9.40 4.01 13.99
C ALA A 126 10.52 5.08 14.12
N THR A 127 11.58 4.95 13.32
CA THR A 127 12.74 5.84 13.17
C THR A 127 12.69 6.85 12.00
N GLY A 128 11.80 6.73 11.00
CA GLY A 128 11.80 7.64 9.83
C GLY A 128 12.76 7.29 8.69
N GLU A 129 13.58 6.26 8.86
CA GLU A 129 14.80 6.07 8.04
C GLU A 129 14.57 5.40 6.67
N ILE A 130 13.49 4.65 6.50
CA ILE A 130 13.13 4.05 5.20
C ILE A 130 11.86 4.74 4.70
N PRO A 131 11.89 5.41 3.52
CA PRO A 131 10.72 6.09 2.98
C PRO A 131 9.67 5.09 2.55
N ASN A 132 8.39 5.47 2.65
CA ASN A 132 7.31 4.69 2.05
C ASN A 132 7.39 4.72 0.53
N MET A 133 7.12 3.58 -0.12
CA MET A 133 6.94 3.54 -1.56
C MET A 133 5.48 3.80 -1.92
N ASN A 134 5.24 4.94 -2.53
CA ASN A 134 4.00 5.25 -3.26
C ASN A 134 4.30 5.24 -4.77
N TYR A 135 3.29 5.44 -5.61
CA TYR A 135 3.40 5.61 -7.06
C TYR A 135 3.34 4.32 -7.89
N GLY A 136 2.28 3.53 -7.65
CA GLY A 136 1.81 2.61 -8.67
C GLY A 136 1.01 3.34 -9.74
N HIS A 137 0.94 2.80 -10.96
CA HIS A 137 -0.05 3.22 -11.95
C HIS A 137 -1.44 2.97 -11.38
N ILE A 138 -2.15 4.08 -11.13
CA ILE A 138 -3.53 4.07 -10.71
C ILE A 138 -4.35 3.87 -11.98
N CYS A 139 -5.11 2.79 -12.04
CA CYS A 139 -6.03 2.53 -13.14
C CYS A 139 -7.48 2.84 -12.76
N PRO A 140 -7.92 4.11 -12.81
CA PRO A 140 -9.33 4.40 -12.98
C PRO A 140 -9.72 4.17 -14.46
N PRO A 141 -10.97 3.86 -14.75
CA PRO A 141 -11.51 2.59 -15.28
C PRO A 141 -10.92 2.02 -16.59
N LEU A 142 -9.92 2.63 -17.21
CA LEU A 142 -9.18 2.09 -18.36
C LEU A 142 -7.68 2.36 -18.16
N CYS A 143 -6.89 1.31 -17.95
CA CYS A 143 -5.45 1.39 -18.21
C CYS A 143 -5.31 1.49 -19.74
N ASN A 144 -4.87 2.64 -20.27
CA ASN A 144 -4.43 2.72 -21.67
C ASN A 144 -2.95 2.33 -21.75
#